data_AF-A0A4V2AUF8-F1
#
_entry.id   AF-A0A4V2AUF8-F1
#
_cell.length_a   1.000
_cell.length_b   1.000
_cell.length_c   1.000
_cell.angle_alpha   90.00
_cell.angle_beta   90.00
_cell.angle_gamma   90.00
#
_symmetry.space_group_name_H-M   'P 1'
#
loop_
_entity.id
_entity.type
_entity.pdbx_description
1 polymer ?
#
loop_
_entity_poly.entity_id
_entity_poly.type
_entity_poly.pdbx_seq_one_letter_code
_entity_poly.pdbx_strand_id
1 'polypeptide(L)' 'MLWRKFNGDPIELPIIDAVENAIKRETEKGFHLKVCIGTDSQVKGLETEFATVIVFLREGHGGFMFIHNEKTRLVYS' A
#
# COMPACT_ATOMS: atom_id res chain seq x y z
N MET A 1 7.08 10.31 -3.75
CA MET A 1 6.27 9.10 -3.52
C MET A 1 5.97 9.00 -2.04
N LEU A 2 4.83 9.54 -1.60
CA LEU A 2 4.43 9.48 -0.20
C LEU A 2 3.52 8.27 -0.02
N TRP A 3 3.95 7.32 0.82
CA TRP A 3 3.12 6.22 1.27
C TRP A 3 2.51 6.56 2.62
N ARG A 4 1.33 6.02 2.90
CA ARG A 4 0.62 6.21 4.16
C ARG A 4 -0.08 4.94 4.61
N LYS A 5 -0.36 4.85 5.90
CA LYS A 5 -1.26 3.83 6.46
C LYS A 5 -2.72 4.14 6.13
N PHE A 6 -3.61 3.19 6.43
CA PHE A 6 -5.05 3.37 6.25
C PHE A 6 -5.62 4.56 7.04
N ASN A 7 -5.11 4.80 8.25
CA ASN A 7 -5.52 5.92 9.11
C ASN A 7 -4.97 7.28 8.66
N GLY A 8 -4.17 7.34 7.60
CA GLY A 8 -3.60 8.58 7.06
C GLY A 8 -2.16 8.86 7.50
N ASP A 9 -1.63 8.15 8.50
CA ASP A 9 -0.26 8.38 8.98
C ASP A 9 0.76 8.13 7.87
N PRO A 10 1.75 9.02 7.68
CA PRO A 10 2.79 8.82 6.69
C PRO A 10 3.68 7.61 7.03
N ILE A 11 4.24 7.00 5.99
CA ILE A 11 5.32 6.02 6.11
C ILE A 11 6.61 6.74 5.75
N GLU A 12 7.45 6.98 6.76
CA GLU A 12 8.67 7.78 6.62
C GLU A 12 9.83 6.98 5.99
N LEU A 13 9.80 5.66 6.13
CA LEU A 13 10.79 4.77 5.54
C LEU A 13 10.56 4.58 4.04
N PRO A 14 11.62 4.29 3.26
CA PRO A 14 11.46 3.72 1.93
C PRO A 14 10.51 2.53 1.96
N ILE A 15 9.61 2.44 0.97
CA ILE A 15 8.50 1.48 1.05
C ILE A 15 8.99 0.02 1.14
N ILE A 16 10.13 -0.30 0.52
CA ILE A 16 10.74 -1.64 0.60
C ILE A 16 11.08 -1.97 2.05
N ASP A 17 11.80 -1.08 2.74
CA ASP A 17 12.19 -1.25 4.15
C ASP A 17 10.96 -1.30 5.06
N ALA A 18 9.95 -0.46 4.79
CA ALA A 18 8.70 -0.46 5.54
C ALA A 18 7.94 -1.79 5.44
N VAL A 19 7.88 -2.37 4.23
CA VAL A 19 7.24 -3.66 3.97
C VAL A 19 8.02 -4.79 4.64
N GLU A 20 9.35 -4.81 4.49
CA GLU A 20 10.21 -5.81 5.14
C GLU A 20 10.04 -5.80 6.66
N ASN A 21 10.11 -4.60 7.27
CA ASN A 21 9.93 -4.43 8.71
C ASN A 21 8.53 -4.84 9.17
N ALA A 22 7.48 -4.60 8.37
CA ALA A 22 6.13 -5.03 8.69
C ALA A 22 5.99 -6.55 8.67
N ILE A 23 6.58 -7.23 7.68
CA ILE A 23 6.57 -8.69 7.58
C ILE A 23 7.29 -9.29 8.79
N LYS A 24 8.55 -8.87 9.05
CA LYS A 24 9.33 -9.36 10.20
C LYS A 24 8.58 -9.19 11.52
N ARG A 25 8.10 -7.98 11.81
CA ARG A 25 7.39 -7.65 13.05
C ARG A 25 6.15 -8.52 13.27
N GLU A 26 5.34 -8.76 12.24
CA GLU A 26 4.11 -9.54 12.40
C GLU A 26 4.38 -11.06 12.40
N THR A 27 5.40 -11.53 11.68
CA THR A 27 5.86 -12.93 11.78
C THR A 27 6.46 -13.23 13.15
N GLU A 28 7.24 -12.32 13.75
CA GLU A 28 7.76 -12.44 15.12
C GLU A 28 6.64 -12.51 16.18
N LYS A 29 5.49 -11.89 15.91
CA LYS A 29 4.29 -12.01 16.74
C LYS A 29 3.51 -13.32 16.52
N GLY A 30 3.98 -14.19 15.62
CA GLY A 30 3.39 -15.49 15.33
C GLY A 30 2.24 -15.46 14.32
N PHE A 31 2.03 -14.36 13.59
CA PHE A 31 0.96 -14.31 12.58
C PHE A 31 1.40 -14.96 11.26
N HIS A 32 0.51 -15.77 10.67
CA HIS A 32 0.63 -16.17 9.27
C HIS A 32 0.10 -15.04 8.37
N LEU A 33 0.98 -14.53 7.50
CA LEU A 33 0.69 -13.37 6.66
C LEU A 33 0.40 -13.77 5.23
N LYS A 34 -0.67 -13.21 4.67
CA LYS A 34 -0.87 -13.10 3.22
C LYS A 34 -0.66 -11.63 2.82
N VAL A 35 0.32 -11.39 1.95
CA VAL A 35 0.64 -10.05 1.46
C VAL A 35 0.21 -9.94 -0.01
N CYS A 36 -0.58 -8.92 -0.32
CA CYS A 36 -1.07 -8.64 -1.67
C CYS A 36 -0.69 -7.22 -2.06
N ILE A 37 -0.32 -7.00 -3.33
CA ILE A 37 -0.12 -5.66 -3.88
C ILE A 37 -0.97 -5.50 -5.13
N GLY A 38 -1.60 -4.34 -5.29
CA GLY A 38 -2.39 -4.02 -6.46
C GLY A 38 -2.44 -2.51 -6.70
N THR A 39 -2.65 -2.14 -7.95
CA THR A 39 -2.88 -0.77 -8.38
C THR A 39 -4.20 -0.71 -9.12
N ASP A 40 -5.04 0.26 -8.76
CA ASP A 40 -6.21 0.65 -9.53
C ASP A 40 -6.05 2.08 -10.06
N SER A 41 -6.76 2.41 -11.13
CA SER A 41 -6.70 3.72 -11.76
C SER A 41 -8.07 4.25 -12.12
N GLN A 42 -8.29 5.55 -11.95
CA GLN A 42 -9.51 6.23 -12.33
C GLN A 42 -9.22 7.46 -13.19
N VAL A 43 -9.85 7.53 -14.36
CA VAL A 43 -9.80 8.72 -15.22
C VAL A 43 -10.85 9.75 -14.77
N LYS A 44 -10.41 10.99 -14.55
CA LYS A 44 -11.22 12.14 -14.18
C LYS A 44 -10.88 13.32 -15.08
N GLY A 45 -11.61 13.46 -16.18
CA GLY A 45 -11.33 14.49 -17.19
C GLY A 45 -9.96 14.25 -17.85
N LEU A 46 -9.03 15.19 -17.66
CA LEU A 46 -7.67 15.12 -18.21
C LEU A 46 -6.66 14.48 -17.24
N GLU A 47 -7.09 14.10 -16.03
CA GLU A 47 -6.24 13.48 -15.02
C GLU A 47 -6.56 11.99 -14.87
N THR A 48 -5.53 11.17 -14.72
CA THR A 48 -5.64 9.79 -14.25
C THR A 48 -5.09 9.71 -12.84
N GLU A 49 -5.92 9.27 -11.91
CA GLU A 49 -5.54 9.02 -10.52
C GLU A 49 -5.24 7.54 -10.34
N PHE A 50 -4.08 7.23 -9.77
CA PHE A 50 -3.68 5.87 -9.42
C PHE A 50 -3.72 5.68 -7.90
N ALA A 51 -4.13 4.49 -7.47
CA ALA A 51 -4.08 4.06 -6.09
C ALA A 51 -3.40 2.69 -6.02
N THR A 52 -2.17 2.66 -5.53
CA THR A 52 -1.44 1.43 -5.23
C THR A 52 -1.61 1.11 -3.76
N VAL A 53 -1.96 -0.14 -3.45
CA VAL A 53 -2.15 -0.62 -2.08
C VAL A 53 -1.36 -1.90 -1.87
N ILE A 54 -0.61 -1.96 -0.77
CA ILE A 54 -0.03 -3.19 -0.23
C ILE A 54 -0.85 -3.58 0.99
N VAL A 55 -1.53 -4.72 0.93
CA VAL A 55 -2.38 -5.24 2.00
C VAL A 55 -1.68 -6.39 2.70
N PHE A 56 -1.62 -6.34 4.02
CA PHE A 56 -1.11 -7.38 4.91
C PHE A 56 -2.29 -7.99 5.66
N LEU A 57 -2.66 -9.22 5.31
CA LEU A 57 -3.70 -9.98 6.01
C LEU A 57 -3.04 -10.95 6.98
N ARG A 58 -3.47 -10.91 8.24
CA ARG A 58 -3.15 -11.91 9.27
C ARG A 58 -4.32 -12.87 9.33
N GLU A 59 -4.07 -14.15 9.08
CA GLU A 59 -5.13 -15.15 9.08
C GLU A 59 -5.89 -15.15 10.43
N GLY A 60 -7.21 -14.97 10.39
CA GLY A 60 -8.05 -14.88 11.59
C GLY A 60 -7.94 -13.58 12.41
N HIS A 61 -7.07 -12.62 12.04
CA HIS A 61 -6.75 -11.44 12.85
C HIS A 61 -6.84 -10.10 12.08
N GLY A 62 -7.58 -10.08 10.97
CA GLY A 62 -7.75 -8.90 10.13
C GLY A 62 -6.46 -8.49 9.41
N GLY A 63 -6.36 -7.23 9.01
CA GLY A 63 -5.19 -6.76 8.26
C GLY A 63 -4.94 -5.27 8.38
N PHE A 64 -3.86 -4.83 7.75
CA PHE A 64 -3.48 -3.43 7.62
C PHE A 64 -2.94 -3.20 6.21
N MET A 65 -2.78 -1.93 5.82
CA MET A 65 -2.37 -1.60 4.47
C MET A 65 -1.49 -0.36 4.40
N PHE A 66 -0.64 -0.34 3.37
CA PHE A 66 0.11 0.82 2.93
C PHE A 66 -0.48 1.29 1.60
N ILE A 67 -0.73 2.59 1.48
CA ILE A 67 -1.43 3.20 0.37
C ILE A 67 -0.54 4.28 -0.24
N HIS A 68 -0.44 4.26 -1.57
CA HIS A 68 0.16 5.30 -2.36
C HIS A 68 -0.84 5.82 -3.39
N ASN A 69 -0.91 7.13 -3.53
CA ASN A 69 -1.72 7.79 -4.54
C ASN A 69 -0.82 8.64 -5.44
N GLU A 70 -1.05 8.54 -6.74
CA GLU A 70 -0.35 9.30 -7.77
C GLU A 70 -1.38 9.90 -8.74
N LYS A 71 -1.06 11.05 -9.33
CA LYS A 71 -1.86 11.65 -10.39
C LYS A 71 -0.99 11.99 -11.58
N THR A 72 -1.48 11.75 -12.78
CA THR A 72 -0.82 12.13 -14.02
C THR A 72 -1.80 12.71 -15.04
N ARG A 73 -1.27 13.50 -15.97
CA ARG A 73 -1.98 13.98 -17.17
C ARG A 73 -1.46 13.32 -18.44
N LEU A 74 -0.58 12.32 -18.30
CA LEU A 74 -0.10 11.53 -19.43
C LEU A 74 -1.28 10.77 -20.03
N VAL A 75 -1.53 11.02 -21.30
CA VAL A 75 -2.54 10.30 -22.09
C VAL A 75 -1.82 9.12 -22.73
N TYR A 76 -2.28 7.90 -22.43
CA TYR A 76 -1.83 6.68 -23.07
C TYR A 76 -2.82 6.36 -24.20
N SER A 77 -2.30 6.18 -25.42
CA SER A 77 -3.04 5.88 -26.65
C SER A 77 -3.22 4.39 -26.88
#